data_AF-R5CPM0-F1
#
_entry.id   AF-R5CPM0-F1
#
_cell.length_a   1.000
_cell.length_b   1.000
_cell.length_c   1.000
_cell.angle_alpha   90.00
_cell.angle_beta   90.00
_cell.angle_gamma   90.00
#
_symmetry.space_group_name_H-M   'P 1'
#
loop_
_entity.id
_entity.type
_entity.pdbx_description
1 polymer ?
#
loop_
_entity_poly.entity_id
_entity_poly.type
_entity_poly.pdbx_seq_one_letter_code
_entity_poly.pdbx_strand_id
1 'polypeptide(L)'
;MERLPAEAVVCRFGGDEFLTIYPCGIQEEALAFSAQIEQSLLEKSIAASIGIAVYAGTEDEINENIILEELVKMTDARMYRIR
;
A
#
# COMPACT_ATOMS: atom_id res chain seq x y z
N MET A 1 7.73 -9.68 -15.08
CA MET A 1 8.75 -8.74 -14.54
C MET A 1 7.98 -7.82 -13.62
N GLU A 2 8.14 -7.95 -12.29
CA GLU A 2 7.53 -7.01 -11.35
C GLU A 2 8.14 -5.64 -11.59
N ARG A 3 7.37 -4.73 -12.18
CA ARG A 3 7.78 -3.35 -12.36
C ARG A 3 7.36 -2.62 -11.10
N LEU A 4 8.30 -2.41 -10.20
CA LEU A 4 8.14 -1.35 -9.22
C LEU A 4 8.04 -0.03 -10.02
N PRO A 5 7.00 0.77 -9.80
CA PRO A 5 6.92 2.12 -10.33
C PRO A 5 8.17 2.88 -9.88
N ALA A 6 8.75 3.67 -10.79
CA ALA A 6 10.07 4.27 -10.58
C ALA A 6 10.18 5.18 -9.34
N GLU A 7 9.04 5.58 -8.77
CA GLU A 7 8.91 6.50 -7.64
C GLU A 7 8.39 5.81 -6.36
N ALA A 8 8.21 4.48 -6.38
CA ALA A 8 7.78 3.75 -5.20
C ALA A 8 8.90 3.75 -4.13
N VAL A 9 8.51 4.02 -2.89
CA VAL A 9 9.40 3.97 -1.72
C VAL A 9 9.01 2.80 -0.85
N VAL A 10 9.95 1.90 -0.59
CA VAL A 10 9.78 0.77 0.34
C VAL A 10 10.66 1.02 1.55
N CYS A 11 10.10 0.91 2.76
CA CYS A 11 10.87 0.94 3.98
C CYS A 11 10.50 -0.22 4.92
N ARG A 12 11.47 -0.64 5.73
CA ARG A 12 11.23 -1.56 6.84
C ARG A 12 10.66 -0.74 7.98
N PHE A 13 9.41 -0.99 8.35
CA PHE A 13 8.68 -0.21 9.34
C PHE A 13 9.05 -0.63 10.77
N GLY A 14 9.20 -1.93 11.00
CA GLY A 14 9.68 -2.49 12.27
C GLY A 14 9.66 -4.02 12.23
N GLY A 15 10.63 -4.69 12.86
CA GLY A 15 10.64 -6.16 12.90
C GLY A 15 10.57 -6.80 11.49
N ASP A 16 9.50 -7.53 11.22
CA ASP A 16 9.11 -8.14 9.94
C ASP A 16 8.06 -7.35 9.14
N GLU A 17 7.71 -6.14 9.60
CA GLU A 17 6.75 -5.25 8.95
C GLU A 17 7.42 -4.33 7.92
N PHE A 18 6.76 -4.20 6.77
CA PHE A 18 7.20 -3.36 5.66
C PHE A 18 6.09 -2.37 5.29
N LEU A 19 6.48 -1.13 5.02
CA LEU A 19 5.60 -0.09 4.51
C LEU A 19 6.05 0.28 3.09
N THR A 20 5.10 0.34 2.16
CA THR A 20 5.36 0.77 0.80
C THR A 20 4.48 1.97 0.47
N ILE A 21 5.10 3.04 -0.01
CA ILE A 21 4.42 4.21 -0.56
C ILE A 21 4.53 4.11 -2.07
N TYR A 22 3.38 4.04 -2.73
CA TYR A 22 3.28 4.00 -4.17
C TYR A 22 2.54 5.25 -4.67
N PRO A 23 3.26 6.21 -5.31
CA PRO A 23 2.61 7.27 -6.05
C PRO A 23 1.97 6.69 -7.31
N CYS A 24 0.64 6.61 -7.33
CA CYS A 24 -0.13 6.14 -8.47
C CYS A 24 -1.10 7.23 -8.94
N GLY A 25 -1.39 7.28 -10.23
CA GLY A 25 -2.27 8.30 -10.79
C GLY A 25 -3.75 8.06 -10.47
N ILE A 26 -4.16 6.79 -10.37
CA ILE A 26 -5.55 6.38 -10.15
C ILE A 26 -5.68 5.19 -9.21
N GLN A 27 -6.83 5.05 -8.57
CA GLN A 27 -7.12 4.00 -7.58
C GLN A 27 -7.02 2.58 -8.16
N GLU A 28 -7.41 2.39 -9.41
CA GLU A 28 -7.38 1.11 -10.10
C GLU A 28 -5.95 0.58 -10.23
N GLU A 29 -4.97 1.46 -10.47
CA GLU A 29 -3.56 1.09 -10.54
C GLU A 29 -3.03 0.65 -9.17
N ALA A 30 -3.45 1.32 -8.09
CA ALA A 30 -3.09 0.92 -6.73
C ALA A 30 -3.64 -0.47 -6.38
N LEU A 31 -4.90 -0.74 -6.73
CA LEU A 31 -5.55 -2.03 -6.49
C LEU A 31 -4.95 -3.14 -7.37
N ALA A 32 -4.60 -2.85 -8.62
CA ALA A 32 -3.93 -3.82 -9.48
C ALA A 32 -2.54 -4.18 -8.95
N PHE A 33 -1.78 -3.19 -8.46
CA PHE A 33 -0.46 -3.40 -7.90
C PHE A 33 -0.52 -4.20 -6.59
N SER A 34 -1.49 -3.89 -5.72
CA SER A 34 -1.83 -4.70 -4.55
C SER A 34 -1.98 -6.19 -4.89
N ALA A 35 -2.87 -6.50 -5.85
CA ALA A 35 -3.15 -7.87 -6.25
C ALA A 35 -1.90 -8.57 -6.81
N GLN A 36 -1.02 -7.83 -7.50
CA GLN A 36 0.26 -8.38 -7.97
C GLN A 36 1.18 -8.77 -6.80
N ILE A 37 1.26 -7.95 -5.75
CA ILE A 37 2.06 -8.27 -4.56
C ILE A 37 1.50 -9.52 -3.87
N GLU A 38 0.19 -9.57 -3.63
CA GLU A 38 -0.48 -10.72 -3.02
C GLU A 38 -0.21 -12.02 -3.81
N GLN A 39 -0.36 -11.97 -5.13
CA GLN A 39 -0.10 -13.10 -6.01
C GLN A 39 1.38 -13.55 -5.97
N SER A 40 2.32 -12.60 -5.99
CA SER A 40 3.75 -12.88 -5.91
C SER A 40 4.16 -13.53 -4.58
N LEU A 41 3.58 -13.08 -3.47
CA LEU A 41 3.82 -13.69 -2.16
C LEU A 41 3.23 -15.11 -2.09
N LEU A 42 2.04 -15.31 -2.66
CA LEU A 42 1.41 -16.64 -2.76
C LEU A 42 2.28 -17.61 -3.57
N GLU A 43 2.79 -17.19 -4.73
CA GLU A 43 3.69 -17.99 -5.57
C GLU A 43 4.99 -18.37 -4.85
N LYS A 44 5.46 -17.50 -3.96
CA LYS A 44 6.64 -17.75 -3.11
C LYS A 44 6.32 -18.55 -1.84
N SER A 45 5.06 -18.96 -1.63
CA SER A 45 4.59 -19.62 -0.40
C SER A 45 4.90 -18.83 0.88
N ILE A 46 4.89 -17.50 0.78
CA ILE A 46 5.10 -16.60 1.92
C ILE A 46 3.73 -16.25 2.49
N ALA A 47 3.47 -16.67 3.74
CA ALA A 47 2.27 -16.25 4.46
C ALA A 47 2.47 -14.83 5.00
N ALA A 48 1.79 -13.86 4.42
CA ALA A 48 1.80 -12.47 4.85
C ALA A 48 0.37 -11.93 4.91
N SER A 49 0.07 -11.09 5.90
CA SER A 49 -1.10 -10.21 5.87
C SER A 49 -0.70 -8.92 5.17
N ILE A 50 -1.56 -8.38 4.29
CA ILE A 50 -1.32 -7.10 3.63
C ILE A 50 -2.54 -6.20 3.86
N GLY A 51 -2.32 -5.00 4.39
CA GLY A 51 -3.35 -4.00 4.61
C GLY A 51 -3.00 -2.77 3.80
N ILE A 52 -3.98 -2.31 3.02
CA ILE A 52 -3.76 -1.34 1.96
C ILE A 52 -4.72 -0.20 2.16
N ALA A 53 -4.21 1.02 2.19
CA ALA A 53 -5.00 2.23 2.09
C ALA A 53 -4.62 2.88 0.76
N VAL A 54 -5.64 3.19 -0.03
CA VAL A 54 -5.47 3.98 -1.24
C VAL A 54 -6.02 5.36 -0.92
N TYR A 55 -5.19 6.38 -1.13
CA TYR A 55 -5.62 7.76 -1.11
C TYR A 55 -5.69 8.25 -2.56
N ALA A 56 -6.91 8.40 -3.07
CA ALA A 56 -7.17 9.06 -4.33
C ALA A 56 -7.74 10.44 -4.00
N GLY A 57 -6.89 11.47 -4.01
CA GLY A 57 -7.32 12.86 -3.98
C GLY A 57 -7.10 13.44 -5.37
N THR A 58 -8.16 13.95 -6.00
CA THR A 58 -8.00 14.91 -7.12
C THR A 58 -7.56 16.27 -6.54
N GLU A 59 -6.96 17.18 -7.32
CA GLU A 59 -6.51 18.51 -6.82
C GLU A 59 -7.59 19.27 -6.01
N ASP A 60 -8.88 19.07 -6.34
CA ASP A 60 -10.03 19.67 -5.66
C ASP A 60 -10.51 18.89 -4.41
N GLU A 61 -10.01 17.67 -4.20
CA GLU A 61 -10.37 16.76 -3.10
C GLU A 61 -9.17 16.45 -2.18
N ILE A 62 -8.04 17.15 -2.37
CA ILE A 62 -6.91 17.11 -1.45
C ILE A 62 -7.42 17.65 -0.10
N ASN A 63 -7.70 16.72 0.80
CA ASN A 63 -7.93 17.06 2.19
C ASN A 63 -6.55 17.28 2.80
N GLU A 64 -6.16 18.54 2.97
CA GLU A 64 -4.88 18.93 3.58
C GLU A 64 -4.67 18.34 4.98
N ASN A 65 -5.74 17.85 5.62
CA ASN A 65 -5.65 17.16 6.91
C ASN A 65 -5.16 15.70 6.77
N ILE A 66 -5.30 15.08 5.60
CA ILE A 66 -4.83 13.71 5.34
C ILE A 66 -3.34 13.75 5.05
N ILE A 67 -2.57 13.66 6.12
CA ILE A 67 -1.12 13.52 6.10
C ILE A 67 -0.72 12.03 6.01
N LEU A 68 0.53 11.77 5.63
CA LEU A 68 1.08 10.41 5.52
C LEU A 68 0.82 9.56 6.77
N GLU A 69 0.89 10.15 7.97
CA GLU A 69 0.63 9.45 9.23
C GLU A 69 -0.79 8.89 9.33
N GLU A 70 -1.79 9.61 8.80
CA GLU A 70 -3.17 9.13 8.77
C GLU A 70 -3.34 7.96 7.80
N LEU A 71 -2.68 8.03 6.64
CA LEU A 71 -2.67 6.93 5.68
C LEU A 71 -2.03 5.67 6.26
N VAL A 72 -0.94 5.82 7.01
CA VAL A 72 -0.29 4.72 7.73
C VAL A 72 -1.22 4.11 8.79
N LYS A 73 -1.93 4.94 9.58
CA LYS A 73 -2.93 4.46 10.55
C LYS A 73 -4.08 3.72 9.85
N MET A 74 -4.51 4.18 8.68
CA MET A 74 -5.56 3.52 7.90
C MET A 74 -5.10 2.16 7.34
N THR A 75 -3.86 2.05 6.84
CA THR A 75 -3.28 0.76 6.41
C THR A 75 -3.18 -0.22 7.57
N ASP A 76 -2.70 0.24 8.72
CA ASP A 76 -2.52 -0.58 9.92
C ASP A 76 -3.86 -1.10 10.44
N ALA A 77 -4.88 -0.24 10.55
CA ALA A 77 -6.22 -0.65 10.95
C ALA A 77 -6.85 -1.71 10.01
N ARG A 78 -6.50 -1.69 8.71
CA ARG A 78 -6.95 -2.70 7.75
C ARG A 78 -6.22 -4.04 7.93
N MET A 79 -4.92 -4.03 8.24
CA MET A 79 -4.17 -5.24 8.61
C MET A 79 -4.84 -6.00 9.77
N TYR A 80 -5.24 -5.29 10.83
CA TYR A 80 -5.90 -5.89 11.99
C TYR A 80 -7.27 -6.52 11.68
N ARG A 81 -7.94 -6.12 10.59
CA ARG A 81 -9.22 -6.71 10.17
C ARG A 81 -9.07 -7.98 9.32
N ILE A 82 -7.87 -8.24 8.81
CA ILE A 82 -7.57 -9.37 7.92
C ILE A 82 -7.02 -10.58 8.72
N ARG A 83 -6.66 -10.39 10.00
CA ARG A 83 -6.24 -11.46 10.92
C ARG A 83 -7.37 -12.42 11.31
#